data_AF-A0A5J6V1X9-F1
#
_entry.id   AF-A0A5J6V1X9-F1
#
_cell.length_a   1.000
_cell.length_b   1.000
_cell.length_c   1.000
_cell.angle_alpha   90.00
_cell.angle_beta   90.00
_cell.angle_gamma   90.00
#
_symmetry.space_group_name_H-M   'P 1'
#
loop_
_entity.id
_entity.type
_entity.pdbx_description
1 polymer ?
#
loop_
_entity_poly.entity_id
_entity_poly.type
_entity_poly.pdbx_seq_one_letter_code
_entity_poly.pdbx_strand_id
1 'polypeptide(L)'
;MVSRLVRGQPVVLTAGLLVMLSLGLPWTTSSLTYVPGWMTPSFCYPSFDGTMSCSFSYVAPGFFTGAPAQSGASSVARVFLVAALVLIIVSRVTAQSRWLAYAAAGLVLAVLLAGLTMQAGQLAALAAAALLARAAFTGRGWTARRTHSPPGRPVPST
;
A
#
# COMPACT_ATOMS: atom_id res chain seq x y z
N MET A 1 36.19 0.29 7.24
CA MET A 1 34.88 0.90 6.86
C MET A 1 33.81 -0.12 6.45
N VAL A 2 34.15 -1.39 6.21
CA VAL A 2 33.24 -2.43 5.68
C VAL A 2 32.16 -2.89 6.69
N SER A 3 32.42 -2.83 8.00
CA SER A 3 31.53 -3.44 9.01
C SER A 3 30.23 -2.68 9.31
N ARG A 4 30.06 -1.43 8.83
CA ARG A 4 28.84 -0.62 9.10
C ARG A 4 27.73 -0.80 8.05
N LEU A 5 28.06 -1.26 6.84
CA LEU A 5 27.05 -1.52 5.81
C LEU A 5 26.14 -2.71 6.16
N VAL A 6 26.67 -3.69 6.91
CA VAL A 6 25.97 -4.97 7.16
C VAL A 6 24.82 -4.82 8.16
N ARG A 7 24.94 -3.96 9.20
CA ARG A 7 23.91 -3.89 10.26
C ARG A 7 22.62 -3.17 9.84
N GLY A 8 22.67 -2.23 8.91
CA GLY A 8 21.48 -1.52 8.40
C GLY A 8 20.85 -2.16 7.16
N GLN A 9 21.60 -3.02 6.47
CA GLN A 9 21.17 -3.72 5.27
C GLN A 9 19.88 -4.55 5.43
N PRO A 10 19.70 -5.35 6.50
CA PRO A 10 18.52 -6.20 6.61
C PRO A 10 17.24 -5.38 6.78
N VAL A 11 17.28 -4.27 7.54
CA VAL A 11 16.10 -3.43 7.81
C VAL A 11 15.55 -2.77 6.53
N VAL A 12 16.44 -2.31 5.65
CA VAL A 12 16.01 -1.68 4.39
C VAL A 12 15.54 -2.73 3.39
N LEU A 13 16.12 -3.94 3.41
CA LEU A 13 15.64 -5.07 2.60
C LEU A 13 14.25 -5.55 3.05
N THR A 14 14.04 -5.70 4.36
CA THR A 14 12.72 -6.08 4.89
C THR A 14 11.69 -5.01 4.61
N ALA A 15 12.04 -3.72 4.71
CA ALA A 15 11.15 -2.64 4.29
C ALA A 15 10.80 -2.72 2.79
N GLY A 16 11.78 -2.96 1.92
CA GLY A 16 11.53 -3.15 0.48
C GLY A 16 10.62 -4.35 0.18
N LEU A 17 10.82 -5.47 0.87
CA LEU A 17 9.95 -6.65 0.77
C LEU A 17 8.53 -6.35 1.24
N LEU A 18 8.36 -5.59 2.33
CA LEU A 18 7.03 -5.18 2.81
C LEU A 18 6.33 -4.25 1.83
N VAL A 19 7.05 -3.36 1.14
CA VAL A 19 6.46 -2.52 0.08
C VAL A 19 6.01 -3.38 -1.11
N MET A 20 6.82 -4.35 -1.53
CA MET A 20 6.43 -5.31 -2.58
C MET A 20 5.22 -6.15 -2.18
N LEU A 21 5.18 -6.63 -0.94
CA LEU A 21 4.06 -7.38 -0.39
C LEU A 21 2.79 -6.50 -0.35
N SER A 22 2.93 -5.25 0.09
CA SER A 22 1.85 -4.27 0.11
C SER A 22 1.27 -3.98 -1.28
N LEU A 23 2.07 -4.07 -2.35
CA LEU A 23 1.61 -3.94 -3.74
C LEU A 23 0.60 -5.04 -4.12
N GLY A 24 0.84 -6.27 -3.65
CA GLY A 24 -0.01 -7.43 -3.96
C GLY A 24 -1.18 -7.62 -3.00
N LEU A 25 -1.10 -7.07 -1.78
CA LEU A 25 -2.16 -7.17 -0.78
C LEU A 25 -3.36 -6.27 -1.11
N PRO A 26 -4.57 -6.61 -0.60
CA PRO A 26 -5.75 -5.78 -0.77
C PRO A 26 -5.62 -4.46 0.01
N TRP A 27 -5.98 -3.37 -0.67
CA TRP A 27 -6.09 -2.00 -0.17
C TRP A 27 -7.54 -1.50 -0.11
N THR A 28 -8.47 -2.18 -0.78
CA THR A 28 -9.92 -1.99 -0.57
C THR A 28 -10.61 -3.29 -0.13
N THR A 29 -11.63 -3.17 0.72
CA THR A 29 -12.52 -4.29 1.03
C THR A 29 -13.39 -4.59 -0.18
N SER A 30 -13.68 -5.87 -0.39
CA SER A 30 -14.66 -6.27 -1.40
C SER A 30 -16.05 -5.87 -0.92
N SER A 31 -16.77 -5.11 -1.73
CA SER A 31 -18.21 -4.86 -1.55
C SER A 31 -19.06 -5.73 -2.47
N LEU A 32 -18.42 -6.72 -3.11
CA LEU A 32 -19.02 -7.57 -4.12
C LEU A 32 -20.05 -8.50 -3.47
N THR A 33 -21.33 -8.31 -3.81
CA THR A 33 -22.46 -9.06 -3.28
C THR A 33 -23.22 -9.73 -4.42
N TYR A 34 -23.66 -10.97 -4.18
CA TYR A 34 -24.50 -11.69 -5.12
C TYR A 34 -25.98 -11.42 -4.79
N VAL A 35 -26.72 -10.91 -5.77
CA VAL A 35 -28.18 -10.76 -5.69
C VAL A 35 -28.78 -11.99 -6.35
N PRO A 36 -29.49 -12.87 -5.60
CA PRO A 36 -30.12 -14.03 -6.18
C PRO A 36 -31.20 -13.62 -7.17
N GLY A 37 -31.28 -14.37 -8.27
CA GLY A 37 -32.37 -14.21 -9.22
C GLY A 37 -33.71 -14.63 -8.61
N TRP A 38 -34.79 -14.22 -9.25
CA TRP A 38 -36.14 -14.60 -8.86
C TRP A 38 -36.99 -14.91 -10.09
N MET A 39 -38.04 -15.68 -9.86
CA MET A 39 -39.02 -16.05 -10.87
C MET A 39 -40.42 -15.83 -10.31
N THR A 40 -41.27 -15.20 -11.10
CA THR A 40 -42.71 -15.15 -10.85
C THR A 40 -43.41 -16.03 -11.88
N PRO A 41 -44.09 -17.11 -11.44
CA PRO A 41 -44.80 -17.98 -12.35
C PRO A 41 -46.03 -17.26 -12.93
N SER A 42 -46.39 -17.63 -14.16
CA SER A 42 -47.67 -17.23 -14.76
C SER A 42 -48.83 -17.90 -14.06
N PHE A 43 -49.98 -17.24 -14.02
CA PHE A 43 -51.24 -17.81 -13.58
C PHE A 43 -52.32 -17.57 -14.62
N CYS A 44 -53.20 -18.53 -14.82
CA CYS A 44 -54.32 -18.43 -15.74
C CYS A 44 -55.63 -18.37 -14.95
N TYR A 45 -56.58 -17.55 -15.44
CA TYR A 45 -57.90 -17.42 -14.86
C TYR A 45 -58.97 -17.45 -15.97
N PRO A 46 -60.16 -18.01 -15.68
CA PRO A 46 -61.28 -18.00 -16.62
C PRO A 46 -61.86 -16.59 -16.76
N SER A 47 -62.16 -16.20 -18.00
CA SER A 47 -62.82 -14.94 -18.35
C SER A 47 -64.34 -15.14 -18.54
N PHE A 48 -65.13 -14.07 -18.44
CA PHE A 48 -66.60 -14.12 -18.47
C PHE A 48 -67.18 -14.60 -19.80
N ASP A 49 -66.41 -14.51 -20.88
CA ASP A 49 -66.73 -15.00 -22.22
C ASP A 49 -66.39 -16.49 -22.43
N GLY A 50 -65.95 -17.19 -21.37
CA GLY A 50 -65.57 -18.60 -21.43
C GLY A 50 -64.16 -18.85 -21.98
N THR A 51 -63.37 -17.79 -22.24
CA THR A 51 -61.96 -17.91 -22.64
C THR A 51 -61.04 -17.97 -21.40
N MET A 52 -59.78 -18.39 -21.61
CA MET A 52 -58.74 -18.39 -20.57
C MET A 52 -57.78 -17.22 -20.78
N SER A 53 -57.59 -16.41 -19.75
CA SER A 53 -56.61 -15.33 -19.73
C SER A 53 -55.43 -15.72 -18.84
N CYS A 54 -54.22 -15.70 -19.38
CA CYS A 54 -53.00 -16.00 -18.63
C CYS A 54 -52.16 -14.74 -18.43
N SER A 55 -51.61 -14.57 -17.22
CA SER A 55 -50.61 -13.55 -16.95
C SER A 55 -49.23 -13.97 -17.49
N PHE A 56 -48.36 -12.99 -17.72
CA PHE A 56 -46.98 -13.25 -18.12
C PHE A 56 -46.16 -13.78 -16.94
N SER A 57 -45.26 -14.72 -17.22
CA SER A 57 -44.20 -15.11 -16.30
C SER A 57 -43.02 -14.15 -16.43
N TYR A 58 -42.39 -13.79 -15.30
CA TYR A 58 -41.14 -13.01 -15.31
C TYR A 58 -40.01 -13.81 -14.67
N VAL A 59 -38.84 -13.74 -15.30
CA VAL A 59 -37.60 -14.32 -14.79
C VAL A 59 -36.56 -13.21 -14.74
N ALA A 60 -36.00 -12.97 -13.56
CA ALA A 60 -34.87 -12.08 -13.35
C ALA A 60 -33.65 -12.93 -12.97
N PRO A 61 -32.63 -13.06 -13.83
CA PRO A 61 -31.42 -13.79 -13.48
C PRO A 61 -30.68 -13.10 -12.32
N GLY A 62 -29.97 -13.87 -11.52
CA GLY A 62 -29.12 -13.32 -10.47
C GLY A 62 -27.94 -12.55 -11.07
N PHE A 63 -27.42 -11.58 -10.33
CA PHE A 63 -26.30 -10.75 -10.75
C PHE A 63 -25.43 -10.35 -9.57
N PHE A 64 -24.18 -10.00 -9.85
CA PHE A 64 -23.26 -9.44 -8.87
C PHE A 64 -23.37 -7.92 -8.87
N THR A 65 -23.35 -7.32 -7.69
CA THR A 65 -23.27 -5.86 -7.50
C THR A 65 -22.08 -5.51 -6.63
N GLY A 66 -21.68 -4.24 -6.63
CA GLY A 66 -20.53 -3.75 -5.87
C GLY A 66 -19.21 -3.85 -6.63
N ALA A 67 -18.10 -3.77 -5.91
CA ALA A 67 -16.76 -3.76 -6.48
C ALA A 67 -15.86 -4.80 -5.79
N PRO A 68 -14.98 -5.48 -6.56
CA PRO A 68 -14.04 -6.42 -5.96
C PRO A 68 -12.99 -5.67 -5.13
N ALA A 69 -12.37 -6.39 -4.19
CA ALA A 69 -11.20 -5.89 -3.48
C ALA A 69 -10.09 -5.54 -4.49
N GLN A 70 -9.53 -4.33 -4.36
CA GLN A 70 -8.46 -3.83 -5.19
C GLN A 70 -7.13 -4.01 -4.48
N SER A 71 -6.13 -4.50 -5.20
CA SER A 71 -4.77 -4.61 -4.69
C SER A 71 -4.08 -3.24 -4.72
N GLY A 72 -2.94 -3.14 -4.04
CA GLY A 72 -2.10 -1.94 -4.11
C GLY A 72 -1.77 -1.56 -5.55
N ALA A 73 -1.50 -2.55 -6.41
CA ALA A 73 -1.17 -2.39 -7.83
C ALA A 73 -2.32 -1.83 -8.69
N SER A 74 -3.57 -2.16 -8.38
CA SER A 74 -4.75 -1.66 -9.10
C SER A 74 -5.33 -0.36 -8.52
N SER A 75 -4.78 0.11 -7.39
CA SER A 75 -5.22 1.34 -6.72
C SER A 75 -4.34 2.56 -7.05
N VAL A 76 -4.79 3.75 -6.65
CA VAL A 76 -4.00 5.01 -6.74
C VAL A 76 -2.72 4.93 -5.90
N ALA A 77 -2.70 4.10 -4.85
CA ALA A 77 -1.52 3.92 -4.00
C ALA A 77 -0.31 3.36 -4.77
N ARG A 78 -0.51 2.71 -5.93
CA ARG A 78 0.57 2.16 -6.76
C ARG A 78 1.67 3.19 -7.06
N VAL A 79 1.31 4.45 -7.32
CA VAL A 79 2.27 5.50 -7.69
C VAL A 79 3.20 5.77 -6.52
N PHE A 80 2.66 5.86 -5.32
CA PHE A 80 3.44 6.11 -4.11
C PHE A 80 4.26 4.90 -3.69
N LEU A 81 3.73 3.68 -3.83
CA LEU A 81 4.48 2.45 -3.52
C LEU A 81 5.66 2.25 -4.47
N VAL A 82 5.45 2.46 -5.78
CA VAL A 82 6.51 2.39 -6.79
C VAL A 82 7.54 3.50 -6.57
N ALA A 83 7.10 4.74 -6.30
CA ALA A 83 8.00 5.83 -5.97
C ALA A 83 8.82 5.53 -4.70
N ALA A 84 8.22 4.95 -3.66
CA ALA A 84 8.93 4.54 -2.45
C ALA A 84 9.99 3.48 -2.75
N LEU A 85 9.70 2.49 -3.61
CA LEU A 85 10.69 1.50 -4.06
C LEU A 85 11.86 2.15 -4.80
N VAL A 86 11.57 3.06 -5.74
CA VAL A 86 12.61 3.82 -6.47
C VAL A 86 13.47 4.62 -5.49
N LEU A 87 12.86 5.30 -4.53
CA LEU A 87 13.58 6.07 -3.50
C LEU A 87 14.45 5.19 -2.60
N ILE A 88 13.99 3.99 -2.25
CA ILE A 88 14.81 3.00 -1.53
C ILE A 88 16.04 2.64 -2.36
N ILE A 89 15.89 2.37 -3.66
CA ILE A 89 17.02 2.05 -4.57
C ILE A 89 17.98 3.24 -4.67
N VAL A 90 17.46 4.45 -4.92
CA VAL A 90 18.28 5.68 -5.00
C VAL A 90 19.03 5.94 -3.70
N SER A 91 18.41 5.68 -2.54
CA SER A 91 19.08 5.82 -1.24
C SER A 91 20.27 4.87 -1.10
N ARG A 92 20.20 3.67 -1.70
CA ARG A 92 21.28 2.68 -1.69
C ARG A 92 22.44 3.12 -2.57
N VAL A 93 22.14 3.65 -3.75
CA VAL A 93 23.17 4.11 -4.71
C VAL A 93 23.86 5.38 -4.21
N THR A 94 23.11 6.32 -3.63
CA THR A 94 23.64 7.63 -3.20
C THR A 94 24.19 7.62 -1.76
N ALA A 95 23.95 6.55 -0.99
CA ALA A 95 24.28 6.45 0.43
C ALA A 95 23.72 7.60 1.31
N GLN A 96 22.67 8.29 0.85
CA GLN A 96 22.05 9.41 1.55
C GLN A 96 20.78 8.98 2.29
N SER A 97 20.75 9.15 3.61
CA SER A 97 19.60 8.77 4.46
C SER A 97 18.37 9.67 4.29
N ARG A 98 18.49 10.83 3.62
CA ARG A 98 17.38 11.75 3.36
C ARG A 98 16.31 11.11 2.46
N TRP A 99 16.72 10.32 1.47
CA TRP A 99 15.81 9.62 0.55
C TRP A 99 14.91 8.60 1.25
N LEU A 100 15.41 7.93 2.29
CA LEU A 100 14.61 7.00 3.09
C LEU A 100 13.49 7.73 3.86
N ALA A 101 13.74 8.97 4.32
CA ALA A 101 12.71 9.77 4.98
C ALA A 101 11.62 10.20 4.00
N TYR A 102 11.98 10.58 2.76
CA TYR A 102 11.00 10.88 1.71
C TYR A 102 10.19 9.65 1.31
N ALA A 103 10.82 8.47 1.24
CA ALA A 103 10.12 7.20 0.98
C ALA A 103 9.12 6.89 2.09
N ALA A 104 9.52 7.01 3.36
CA ALA A 104 8.62 6.81 4.51
C ALA A 104 7.44 7.79 4.49
N ALA A 105 7.69 9.08 4.23
CA ALA A 105 6.64 10.08 4.12
C ALA A 105 5.68 9.79 2.96
N GLY A 106 6.20 9.36 1.81
CA GLY A 106 5.39 8.97 0.65
C GLY A 106 4.47 7.77 0.94
N LEU A 107 4.94 6.77 1.69
CA LEU A 107 4.12 5.63 2.11
C LEU A 107 3.00 6.06 3.09
N VAL A 108 3.30 6.93 4.04
CA VAL A 108 2.28 7.46 4.97
C VAL A 108 1.23 8.26 4.19
N LEU A 109 1.66 9.09 3.24
CA LEU A 109 0.76 9.86 2.39
C LEU A 109 -0.12 8.93 1.53
N ALA A 110 0.42 7.83 1.02
CA ALA A 110 -0.34 6.82 0.27
C ALA A 110 -1.48 6.22 1.12
N VAL A 111 -1.20 5.90 2.38
CA VAL A 111 -2.20 5.36 3.32
C VAL A 111 -3.27 6.40 3.64
N LEU A 112 -2.88 7.65 3.85
CA LEU A 112 -3.84 8.75 4.09
C LEU A 112 -4.76 8.98 2.88
N LEU A 113 -4.20 8.99 1.66
CA LEU A 113 -4.96 9.16 0.42
C LEU A 113 -5.88 7.98 0.12
N ALA A 114 -5.48 6.76 0.49
CA ALA A 114 -6.31 5.57 0.35
C ALA A 114 -7.45 5.50 1.38
N GLY A 115 -7.46 6.37 2.39
CA GLY A 115 -8.39 6.34 3.52
C GLY A 115 -7.99 5.31 4.58
N LEU A 116 -8.26 5.62 5.85
CA LEU A 116 -7.91 4.78 7.00
C LEU A 116 -8.91 3.63 7.15
N THR A 117 -8.70 2.54 6.41
CA THR A 117 -9.55 1.34 6.45
C THR A 117 -8.87 0.14 7.12
N MET A 118 -7.63 0.31 7.61
CA MET A 118 -6.86 -0.68 8.38
C MET A 118 -6.74 -2.05 7.69
N GLN A 119 -6.58 -2.06 6.37
CA GLN A 119 -6.46 -3.29 5.60
C GLN A 119 -5.02 -3.82 5.57
N ALA A 120 -4.86 -5.11 5.23
CA ALA A 120 -3.57 -5.79 5.23
C ALA A 120 -2.50 -5.04 4.40
N GLY A 121 -2.87 -4.53 3.21
CA GLY A 121 -1.96 -3.73 2.38
C GLY A 121 -1.50 -2.44 3.05
N GLN A 122 -2.41 -1.74 3.74
CA GLN A 122 -2.12 -0.51 4.48
C GLN A 122 -1.24 -0.76 5.70
N LEU A 123 -1.52 -1.84 6.45
CA LEU A 123 -0.71 -2.26 7.60
C LEU A 123 0.73 -2.61 7.17
N ALA A 124 0.89 -3.34 6.06
CA ALA A 124 2.21 -3.63 5.49
C ALA A 124 2.95 -2.35 5.06
N ALA A 125 2.25 -1.39 4.43
CA ALA A 125 2.82 -0.10 4.04
C ALA A 125 3.24 0.75 5.25
N LEU A 126 2.43 0.78 6.32
CA LEU A 126 2.77 1.47 7.57
C LEU A 126 3.95 0.82 8.28
N ALA A 127 4.01 -0.51 8.33
CA ALA A 127 5.15 -1.23 8.88
C ALA A 127 6.44 -0.92 8.09
N ALA A 128 6.36 -0.92 6.75
CA ALA A 128 7.47 -0.50 5.90
C ALA A 128 7.89 0.96 6.17
N ALA A 129 6.93 1.88 6.26
CA ALA A 129 7.18 3.28 6.57
C ALA A 129 7.88 3.46 7.92
N ALA A 130 7.44 2.74 8.96
CA ALA A 130 8.06 2.77 10.29
C ALA A 130 9.51 2.26 10.26
N LEU A 131 9.79 1.19 9.51
CA LEU A 131 11.16 0.67 9.34
C LEU A 131 12.05 1.65 8.58
N LEU A 132 11.56 2.26 7.50
CA LEU A 132 12.29 3.26 6.73
C LEU A 132 12.56 4.52 7.56
N ALA A 133 11.59 4.98 8.34
CA ALA A 133 11.75 6.11 9.26
C ALA A 133 12.82 5.80 10.31
N ARG A 134 12.76 4.61 10.94
CA ARG A 134 13.78 4.16 11.91
C ARG A 134 15.17 4.09 11.28
N ALA A 135 15.29 3.59 10.06
CA ALA A 135 16.55 3.55 9.33
C ALA A 135 17.07 4.97 9.01
N ALA A 136 16.18 5.91 8.65
CA ALA A 136 16.54 7.29 8.40
C ALA A 136 17.07 8.02 9.65
N PHE A 137 16.45 7.79 10.82
CA PHE A 137 16.89 8.41 12.08
C PHE A 137 18.21 7.86 12.60
N THR A 138 18.41 6.54 12.54
CA THR A 138 19.67 5.91 12.99
C THR A 138 20.87 6.30 12.11
N GLY A 139 20.65 6.62 10.83
CA GLY A 139 21.69 7.11 9.93
C GLY A 139 22.13 8.56 10.15
N ARG A 140 21.32 9.43 10.78
CA ARG A 140 21.61 10.87 10.93
C ARG A 140 22.56 11.22 12.08
N GLY A 141 22.70 10.35 13.09
CA GLY A 141 23.42 10.68 14.33
C GLY A 141 24.95 10.86 14.21
N TRP A 142 25.57 10.58 13.06
CA TRP A 142 27.03 10.51 12.96
C TRP A 142 27.71 11.61 12.13
N THR A 143 26.97 12.28 11.23
CA THR A 143 27.55 13.37 10.41
C THR A 143 27.77 14.65 11.21
N ALA A 144 26.98 14.90 12.27
CA ALA A 144 27.12 16.09 13.10
C ALA A 144 28.41 16.10 13.96
N ARG A 145 29.13 14.98 14.10
CA ARG A 145 30.33 14.89 14.97
C ARG A 145 31.66 14.99 14.21
N ARG A 146 31.67 15.22 12.89
CA ARG A 146 32.91 15.33 12.10
C ARG A 146 33.34 16.75 11.72
N THR A 147 32.52 17.76 11.97
CA THR A 147 32.87 19.16 11.67
C THR A 147 33.54 19.90 12.82
N HIS A 148 33.75 19.25 13.97
CA HIS A 148 34.51 19.84 15.07
C HIS A 148 35.89 19.18 15.19
N SER A 149 36.72 19.39 14.17
CA SER A 149 38.17 19.35 14.38
C SER A 149 38.54 20.70 14.96
N PRO A 150 38.95 20.80 16.24
CA PRO A 150 39.44 22.06 16.78
C PRO A 150 40.65 22.50 15.94
N PRO A 151 40.66 23.74 15.41
CA PRO A 151 41.80 24.25 14.65
C PRO A 151 43.02 24.35 15.57
N GLY A 152 44.13 23.74 15.16
CA GLY A 152 45.47 24.05 15.66
C GLY A 152 45.89 23.35 16.96
N ARG A 153 46.54 22.19 16.83
CA ARG A 153 47.66 21.87 17.73
C ARG A 153 48.95 22.29 17.04
N PRO A 154 49.75 23.23 17.60
CA PRO A 154 51.03 23.59 17.03
C PRO A 154 51.98 22.39 17.04
N VAL A 155 52.73 22.22 15.95
CA VAL A 155 53.76 21.20 15.80
C VAL A 155 55.04 21.71 16.48
N PRO A 156 55.68 20.94 17.38
CA PRO A 156 56.93 21.36 18.00
C PRO A 156 58.06 21.35 16.95
N SER A 157 58.72 22.49 16.78
CA SER A 157 59.94 22.64 15.98
C SER A 157 61.14 22.16 16.80
N THR A 158 61.85 21.16 16.30
CA THR A 158 63.18 20.73 16.76
C THR A 158 64.27 21.59 16.16
#